data_AF-A0A6P4F8E8-F1
#
_entry.id   AF-A0A6P4F8E8-F1
#
_cell.length_a   1.000
_cell.length_b   1.000
_cell.length_c   1.000
_cell.angle_alpha   90.00
_cell.angle_beta   90.00
_cell.angle_gamma   90.00
#
_symmetry.space_group_name_H-M   'P 1'
#
loop_
_entity.id
_entity.type
_entity.pdbx_description
1 polymer ?
#
loop_
_entity_poly.entity_id
_entity_poly.type
_entity_poly.pdbx_seq_one_letter_code
_entity_poly.pdbx_strand_id
1 'polypeptide(L)'
;MTDVHELIVTFIIVLYQIFLVFRSINPLKKDALLIILHNFLLYYVINMFKHLAQASIDSDGPVNTFYYVPLVYEESVALGSHRSWHEVLRSSSWQFFEVLFRNHLVLLLPFNLALLVPRCKLGFISTLVLVSNFVMFVCFSSAICQLVLSNGHAHSLRLLVILSLGPVCQVLLVCRLLVRMWLSQWIVV
;
A
#
# COMPACT_ATOMS: atom_id res chain seq x y z
N MET A 1 38.44 -17.85 -17.48
CA MET A 1 38.39 -16.61 -16.65
C MET A 1 37.83 -15.42 -17.40
N THR A 2 37.99 -15.34 -18.74
CA THR A 2 37.40 -14.33 -19.62
C THR A 2 35.86 -14.31 -19.61
N ASP A 3 35.19 -15.47 -19.62
CA ASP A 3 33.72 -15.53 -19.67
C ASP A 3 33.02 -14.92 -18.44
N VAL A 4 33.61 -15.08 -17.26
CA VAL A 4 33.06 -14.51 -16.01
C VAL A 4 33.24 -12.99 -16.00
N HIS A 5 34.36 -12.50 -16.52
CA HIS A 5 34.61 -11.06 -16.63
C HIS A 5 33.66 -10.40 -17.63
N GLU A 6 33.41 -11.03 -18.79
CA GLU A 6 32.43 -10.53 -19.76
C GLU A 6 31.02 -10.51 -19.17
N LEU A 7 30.60 -11.57 -18.47
CA LEU A 7 29.30 -11.62 -17.78
C LEU A 7 29.14 -10.46 -16.78
N ILE A 8 30.16 -10.20 -15.96
CA ILE A 8 30.14 -9.11 -14.97
C ILE A 8 30.04 -7.75 -15.68
N VAL A 9 30.81 -7.52 -16.74
CA VAL A 9 30.78 -6.26 -17.50
C VAL A 9 29.41 -6.06 -18.16
N THR A 10 28.84 -7.09 -18.78
CA THR A 10 27.49 -7.01 -19.36
C THR A 10 26.45 -6.70 -18.29
N PHE A 11 26.54 -7.33 -17.12
CA PHE A 11 25.63 -7.05 -16.00
C PHE A 11 25.72 -5.60 -15.52
N ILE A 12 26.93 -5.05 -15.39
CA ILE A 12 27.15 -3.64 -15.04
C ILE A 12 26.54 -2.72 -16.09
N ILE A 13 26.75 -2.98 -17.38
CA ILE A 13 26.19 -2.17 -18.47
C ILE A 13 24.67 -2.20 -18.43
N VAL A 14 24.06 -3.37 -18.25
CA VAL A 14 22.60 -3.52 -18.16
C VAL A 14 22.05 -2.74 -16.96
N LEU A 15 22.66 -2.89 -15.77
CA LEU A 15 22.25 -2.13 -14.57
C LEU A 15 22.38 -0.63 -14.78
N TYR A 16 23.47 -0.18 -15.41
CA TYR A 16 23.70 1.23 -15.70
C TYR A 16 22.66 1.78 -16.69
N GLN A 17 22.32 1.03 -17.74
CA GLN A 17 21.26 1.43 -18.67
C GLN A 17 19.89 1.49 -18.00
N ILE A 18 19.56 0.51 -17.15
CA ILE A 18 18.33 0.54 -16.34
C ILE A 18 18.32 1.80 -15.48
N PHE A 19 19.43 2.11 -14.80
CA PHE A 19 19.55 3.33 -13.98
C PHE A 19 19.34 4.61 -14.80
N LEU A 20 19.94 4.71 -15.99
CA LEU A 20 19.77 5.88 -16.88
C LEU A 20 18.32 6.05 -17.36
N VAL A 21 17.66 4.95 -17.72
CA VAL A 21 16.24 4.94 -18.09
C VAL A 21 15.38 5.38 -16.91
N PHE A 22 15.63 4.86 -15.71
CA PHE A 22 14.94 5.34 -14.52
C PHE A 22 15.22 6.82 -14.31
N ARG A 23 16.46 7.30 -14.45
CA ARG A 23 16.80 8.72 -14.27
C ARG A 23 16.01 9.64 -15.21
N SER A 24 15.79 9.25 -16.46
CA SER A 24 15.09 10.07 -17.47
C SER A 24 13.58 10.21 -17.25
N ILE A 25 12.95 9.31 -16.49
CA ILE A 25 11.51 9.41 -16.18
C ILE A 25 11.23 10.67 -15.34
N ASN A 26 10.18 11.40 -15.72
CA ASN A 26 9.72 12.60 -15.01
C ASN A 26 9.51 12.28 -13.51
N PRO A 27 10.04 13.11 -12.59
CA PRO A 27 9.92 12.89 -11.14
C PRO A 27 8.49 12.68 -10.67
N LEU A 28 7.50 13.36 -11.27
CA LEU A 28 6.09 13.19 -10.93
C LEU A 28 5.58 11.79 -11.31
N LYS A 29 5.98 11.29 -12.49
CA LYS A 29 5.63 9.93 -12.94
C LYS A 29 6.26 8.85 -12.06
N LYS A 30 7.49 9.08 -11.57
CA LYS A 30 8.15 8.16 -10.63
C LYS A 30 7.39 8.03 -9.32
N ASP A 31 7.01 9.16 -8.73
CA ASP A 31 6.32 9.15 -7.44
C ASP A 31 4.90 8.58 -7.58
N ALA A 32 4.24 8.85 -8.70
CA ALA A 32 2.95 8.24 -9.02
C ALA A 32 3.05 6.71 -9.18
N LEU A 33 4.06 6.21 -9.91
CA LEU A 33 4.32 4.77 -10.02
C LEU A 33 4.61 4.14 -8.66
N LEU A 34 5.35 4.85 -7.81
CA LEU A 34 5.68 4.38 -6.45
C LEU A 34 4.43 4.32 -5.57
N ILE A 35 3.48 5.25 -5.71
CA ILE A 35 2.17 5.20 -5.03
C ILE A 35 1.36 3.99 -5.50
N ILE A 36 1.36 3.70 -6.80
CA ILE A 36 0.64 2.53 -7.34
C ILE A 36 1.26 1.25 -6.79
N LEU A 37 2.59 1.11 -6.89
CA LEU A 37 3.31 -0.04 -6.36
C LEU A 37 3.04 -0.22 -4.86
N HIS A 38 3.09 0.87 -4.09
CA HIS A 38 2.79 0.87 -2.67
C HIS A 38 1.36 0.39 -2.38
N ASN A 39 0.36 0.86 -3.13
CA ASN A 39 -1.02 0.43 -2.95
C ASN A 39 -1.24 -1.05 -3.31
N PHE A 40 -0.50 -1.59 -4.28
CA PHE A 40 -0.46 -3.04 -4.51
C PHE A 40 0.19 -3.79 -3.34
N LEU A 41 1.31 -3.28 -2.82
CA LEU A 41 1.99 -3.88 -1.67
C LEU A 41 1.15 -3.78 -0.38
N LEU A 42 0.32 -2.74 -0.25
CA LEU A 42 -0.56 -2.52 0.88
C LEU A 42 -1.54 -3.69 1.05
N TYR A 43 -1.93 -4.39 -0.03
CA TYR A 43 -2.68 -5.65 0.05
C TYR A 43 -2.00 -6.68 0.97
N TYR A 44 -0.69 -6.89 0.79
CA TYR A 44 0.09 -7.83 1.59
C TYR A 44 0.21 -7.34 3.04
N VAL A 45 0.39 -6.04 3.24
CA VAL A 45 0.46 -5.43 4.58
C VAL A 45 -0.87 -5.59 5.32
N ILE A 46 -2.00 -5.38 4.64
CA ILE A 46 -3.34 -5.59 5.23
C ILE A 46 -3.55 -7.06 5.57
N ASN A 47 -3.15 -8.00 4.70
CA ASN A 47 -3.24 -9.42 5.01
C ASN A 47 -2.36 -9.80 6.20
N MET A 48 -1.14 -9.30 6.28
CA MET A 48 -0.26 -9.50 7.43
C MET A 48 -0.89 -8.96 8.72
N PHE A 49 -1.55 -7.80 8.67
CA PHE A 49 -2.31 -7.27 9.80
C PHE A 49 -3.48 -8.17 10.21
N LYS A 50 -4.26 -8.67 9.24
CA LYS A 50 -5.37 -9.58 9.53
C LYS A 50 -4.89 -10.89 10.16
N HIS A 51 -3.79 -11.47 9.66
CA HIS A 51 -3.18 -12.66 10.26
C HIS A 51 -2.64 -12.39 11.67
N LEU A 52 -2.03 -11.23 11.91
CA LEU A 52 -1.57 -10.85 13.23
C LEU A 52 -2.74 -10.68 14.22
N ALA A 53 -3.84 -10.08 13.77
CA ALA A 53 -5.05 -9.93 14.58
C ALA A 53 -5.65 -11.30 14.94
N GLN A 54 -5.63 -12.27 14.04
CA GLN A 54 -6.07 -13.64 14.32
C GLN A 54 -5.14 -14.42 15.25
N ALA A 55 -3.84 -14.34 15.03
CA ALA A 55 -2.86 -14.99 15.92
C ALA A 55 -2.97 -14.44 17.35
N SER A 56 -3.36 -13.17 17.52
CA SER A 56 -3.52 -12.56 18.83
C SER A 56 -4.74 -13.01 19.63
N ILE A 57 -5.64 -13.80 19.02
CA ILE A 57 -6.85 -14.34 19.68
C ILE A 57 -6.87 -15.87 19.74
N ASP A 58 -5.76 -16.54 19.43
CA ASP A 58 -5.70 -18.00 19.29
C ASP A 58 -6.88 -18.54 18.42
N SER A 59 -7.24 -17.79 17.37
CA SER A 59 -8.32 -18.14 16.45
C SER A 59 -7.74 -18.63 15.14
N ASP A 60 -7.88 -19.92 14.87
CA ASP A 60 -7.43 -20.58 13.64
C ASP A 60 -8.46 -20.46 12.49
N GLY A 61 -9.06 -19.28 12.32
CA GLY A 61 -10.10 -19.03 11.29
C GLY A 61 -9.52 -18.42 10.01
N PRO A 62 -10.17 -18.59 8.84
CA PRO A 62 -9.70 -17.98 7.60
C PRO A 62 -9.76 -16.44 7.70
N VAL A 63 -8.64 -15.79 7.37
CA VAL A 63 -8.62 -14.35 7.11
C VAL A 63 -9.54 -14.12 5.93
N ASN A 64 -10.53 -13.23 6.05
CA ASN A 64 -11.30 -12.76 4.89
C ASN A 64 -10.32 -12.08 3.92
N THR A 65 -9.74 -12.87 3.02
CA THR A 65 -8.83 -12.43 1.99
C THR A 65 -9.67 -11.68 0.96
N PHE A 66 -9.19 -10.52 0.54
CA PHE A 66 -9.82 -9.80 -0.54
C PHE A 66 -9.85 -10.72 -1.78
N TYR A 67 -11.04 -11.13 -2.20
CA TYR A 67 -11.34 -12.12 -3.27
C TYR A 67 -10.71 -11.89 -4.67
N TYR A 68 -9.73 -11.01 -4.85
CA TYR A 68 -9.31 -10.51 -6.16
C TYR A 68 -7.81 -10.61 -6.48
N VAL A 69 -7.00 -11.32 -5.67
CA VAL A 69 -5.64 -11.71 -6.07
C VAL A 69 -5.60 -13.23 -6.23
N PRO A 70 -5.28 -13.80 -7.41
CA PRO A 70 -5.46 -15.22 -7.73
C PRO A 70 -4.50 -16.18 -7.00
N LEU A 71 -3.75 -15.69 -6.02
CA LEU A 71 -2.97 -16.49 -5.08
C LEU A 71 -3.63 -16.36 -3.70
N VAL A 72 -4.87 -16.84 -3.60
CA VAL A 72 -5.53 -17.09 -2.32
C VAL A 72 -5.24 -18.54 -1.97
N TYR A 73 -4.37 -18.75 -0.97
CA TYR A 73 -4.35 -20.02 -0.26
C TYR A 73 -5.55 -19.99 0.69
N GLU A 74 -6.62 -20.67 0.28
CA GLU A 74 -7.87 -20.82 1.04
C GLU A 74 -7.79 -22.16 1.79
N GLU A 75 -7.78 -22.12 3.12
CA GLU A 75 -7.88 -23.32 3.94
C GLU A 75 -9.10 -23.18 4.85
N SER A 76 -10.01 -24.16 4.79
CA SER A 76 -11.33 -24.14 5.43
C SER A 76 -11.25 -24.59 6.89
N VAL A 77 -11.78 -23.82 7.86
CA VAL A 77 -11.84 -24.27 9.27
C VAL A 77 -13.08 -23.76 10.04
N ALA A 78 -13.47 -24.57 11.02
CA ALA A 78 -14.71 -24.60 11.80
C ALA A 78 -14.74 -23.69 13.06
N LEU A 79 -15.97 -23.46 13.55
CA LEU A 79 -16.35 -22.55 14.64
C LEU A 79 -15.70 -22.88 16.00
N GLY A 80 -14.99 -21.88 16.56
CA GLY A 80 -14.56 -21.82 17.97
C GLY A 80 -14.42 -20.35 18.43
N SER A 81 -14.80 -20.05 19.67
CA SER A 81 -15.11 -18.70 20.18
C SER A 81 -13.92 -17.89 20.73
N HIS A 82 -13.76 -16.64 20.26
CA HIS A 82 -13.42 -15.45 21.08
C HIS A 82 -13.89 -14.17 20.35
N ARG A 83 -14.78 -13.38 20.96
CA ARG A 83 -15.66 -12.41 20.26
C ARG A 83 -15.08 -11.00 20.00
N SER A 84 -14.02 -10.56 20.67
CA SER A 84 -13.65 -9.12 20.65
C SER A 84 -13.03 -8.61 19.34
N TRP A 85 -12.39 -9.46 18.55
CA TRP A 85 -11.69 -9.05 17.32
C TRP A 85 -12.47 -9.31 16.05
N HIS A 86 -13.34 -10.32 16.08
CA HIS A 86 -14.43 -10.38 15.12
C HIS A 86 -15.20 -9.06 15.10
N GLU A 87 -15.34 -8.34 16.22
CA GLU A 87 -15.98 -7.02 16.25
C GLU A 87 -15.18 -5.92 15.55
N VAL A 88 -13.84 -5.90 15.60
CA VAL A 88 -13.02 -4.90 14.88
C VAL A 88 -12.99 -5.19 13.38
N LEU A 89 -12.82 -6.45 12.96
CA LEU A 89 -12.89 -6.83 11.54
C LEU A 89 -14.32 -6.76 10.98
N ARG A 90 -15.34 -6.87 11.84
CA ARG A 90 -16.77 -6.66 11.51
C ARG A 90 -17.23 -5.22 11.77
N SER A 91 -16.34 -4.35 12.23
CA SER A 91 -16.66 -2.96 12.49
C SER A 91 -17.00 -2.26 11.18
N SER A 92 -17.92 -1.31 11.25
CA SER A 92 -18.28 -0.49 10.10
C SER A 92 -17.08 0.28 9.55
N SER A 93 -16.11 0.66 10.40
CA SER A 93 -14.89 1.34 9.98
C SER A 93 -13.94 0.43 9.20
N TRP A 94 -13.78 -0.84 9.61
CA TRP A 94 -12.97 -1.80 8.86
C TRP A 94 -13.63 -2.20 7.53
N GLN A 95 -14.94 -2.44 7.53
CA GLN A 95 -15.69 -2.72 6.30
C GLN A 95 -15.64 -1.53 5.34
N PHE A 96 -15.77 -0.30 5.86
CA PHE A 96 -15.59 0.91 5.07
C PHE A 96 -14.18 1.00 4.49
N PHE A 97 -13.14 0.71 5.28
CA PHE A 97 -11.76 0.67 4.80
C PHE A 97 -11.57 -0.35 3.66
N GLU A 98 -12.10 -1.57 3.79
CA GLU A 98 -11.98 -2.58 2.75
C GLU A 98 -12.68 -2.17 1.45
N VAL A 99 -13.89 -1.59 1.54
CA VAL A 99 -14.62 -1.08 0.38
C VAL A 99 -13.88 0.11 -0.24
N LEU A 100 -13.37 1.02 0.58
CA LEU A 100 -12.58 2.16 0.13
C LEU A 100 -11.30 1.70 -0.57
N PHE A 101 -10.58 0.72 -0.02
CA PHE A 101 -9.37 0.16 -0.62
C PHE A 101 -9.66 -0.49 -1.98
N ARG A 102 -10.75 -1.25 -2.10
CA ARG A 102 -11.18 -1.82 -3.39
C ARG A 102 -11.44 -0.73 -4.44
N ASN A 103 -12.22 0.29 -4.07
CA ASN A 103 -12.51 1.41 -4.94
C ASN A 103 -11.24 2.23 -5.25
N HIS A 104 -10.29 2.30 -4.31
CA HIS A 104 -9.01 2.94 -4.52
C HIS A 104 -8.17 2.21 -5.56
N LEU A 105 -8.08 0.88 -5.52
CA LEU A 105 -7.37 0.10 -6.53
C LEU A 105 -7.94 0.34 -7.94
N VAL A 106 -9.27 0.42 -8.06
CA VAL A 106 -9.94 0.78 -9.31
C VAL A 106 -9.57 2.21 -9.74
N LEU A 107 -9.43 3.14 -8.80
CA LEU A 107 -9.03 4.53 -9.03
C LEU A 107 -7.56 4.69 -9.49
N LEU A 108 -6.68 3.72 -9.21
CA LEU A 108 -5.29 3.76 -9.68
C LEU A 108 -5.18 3.68 -11.21
N LEU A 109 -6.12 3.00 -11.88
CA LEU A 109 -6.15 2.92 -13.35
C LEU A 109 -6.45 4.29 -14.01
N PRO A 110 -7.54 5.01 -13.68
CA PRO A 110 -7.77 6.35 -14.20
C PRO A 110 -6.70 7.34 -13.74
N PHE A 111 -6.06 7.15 -12.59
CA PHE A 111 -4.88 7.94 -12.21
C PHE A 111 -3.69 7.71 -13.12
N ASN A 112 -3.37 6.46 -13.46
CA ASN A 112 -2.38 6.11 -14.47
C ASN A 112 -2.67 6.76 -15.82
N LEU A 113 -3.92 6.68 -16.27
CA LEU A 113 -4.36 7.30 -17.52
C LEU A 113 -4.29 8.83 -17.45
N ALA A 114 -4.61 9.43 -16.30
CA ALA A 114 -4.54 10.87 -16.10
C ALA A 114 -3.12 11.43 -16.18
N LEU A 115 -2.10 10.63 -15.80
CA LEU A 115 -0.69 10.98 -15.97
C LEU A 115 -0.23 11.05 -17.44
N LEU A 116 -1.04 10.51 -18.36
CA LEU A 116 -0.81 10.52 -19.81
C LEU A 116 -1.58 11.65 -20.52
N VAL A 117 -2.53 12.32 -19.85
CA VAL A 117 -3.46 13.30 -20.43
C VAL A 117 -3.21 14.71 -19.84
N PRO A 118 -3.41 15.81 -20.58
CA PRO A 118 -3.10 17.16 -20.09
C PRO A 118 -3.92 17.66 -18.87
N ARG A 119 -3.16 18.15 -17.89
CA ARG A 119 -3.36 19.11 -16.77
C ARG A 119 -4.70 19.15 -16.00
N CYS A 120 -5.85 19.41 -16.61
CA CYS A 120 -7.08 19.66 -15.83
C CYS A 120 -7.65 18.37 -15.20
N LYS A 121 -7.61 17.25 -15.93
CA LYS A 121 -8.06 15.95 -15.40
C LYS A 121 -7.07 15.36 -14.39
N LEU A 122 -5.79 15.69 -14.53
CA LEU A 122 -4.73 15.25 -13.64
C LEU A 122 -4.91 15.81 -12.22
N GLY A 123 -5.27 17.10 -12.08
CA GLY A 123 -5.50 17.72 -10.77
C GLY A 123 -6.61 16.99 -10.00
N PHE A 124 -7.78 16.87 -10.60
CA PHE A 124 -8.94 16.22 -9.96
C PHE A 124 -8.67 14.77 -9.57
N ILE A 125 -8.12 13.96 -10.49
CA ILE A 125 -7.87 12.54 -10.22
C ILE A 125 -6.75 12.37 -9.20
N SER A 126 -5.70 13.21 -9.24
CA SER A 126 -4.64 13.22 -8.22
C SER A 126 -5.21 13.56 -6.85
N THR A 127 -6.07 14.57 -6.74
CA THR A 127 -6.73 14.92 -5.47
C THR A 127 -7.58 13.77 -4.95
N LEU A 128 -8.34 13.08 -5.80
CA LEU A 128 -9.16 11.95 -5.39
C LEU A 128 -8.30 10.80 -4.84
N VAL A 129 -7.17 10.50 -5.51
CA VAL A 129 -6.21 9.48 -5.07
C VAL A 129 -5.57 9.88 -3.74
N LEU A 130 -5.19 11.15 -3.58
CA LEU A 130 -4.59 11.67 -2.36
C LEU A 130 -5.56 11.61 -1.18
N VAL A 131 -6.80 12.06 -1.36
CA VAL A 131 -7.85 12.01 -0.33
C VAL A 131 -8.15 10.56 0.04
N SER A 132 -8.27 9.67 -0.94
CA SER A 132 -8.53 8.26 -0.67
C SER A 132 -7.37 7.59 0.06
N ASN A 133 -6.11 7.89 -0.30
CA ASN A 133 -4.94 7.46 0.47
C ASN A 133 -4.96 8.03 1.90
N PHE A 134 -5.35 9.28 2.09
CA PHE A 134 -5.42 9.87 3.43
C PHE A 134 -6.47 9.19 4.32
N VAL A 135 -7.67 8.96 3.79
CA VAL A 135 -8.74 8.29 4.54
C VAL A 135 -8.35 6.85 4.87
N MET A 136 -7.74 6.12 3.92
CA MET A 136 -7.20 4.78 4.18
C MET A 136 -6.12 4.80 5.27
N PHE A 137 -5.23 5.80 5.28
CA PHE A 137 -4.23 5.98 6.33
C PHE A 137 -4.88 6.15 7.72
N VAL A 138 -5.88 7.02 7.84
CA VAL A 138 -6.59 7.26 9.11
C VAL A 138 -7.28 5.99 9.59
N CYS A 139 -8.04 5.33 8.72
CA CYS A 139 -8.73 4.08 9.06
C CYS A 139 -7.73 3.00 9.51
N PHE A 140 -6.65 2.79 8.76
CA PHE A 140 -5.70 1.72 9.07
C PHE A 140 -4.88 2.01 10.33
N SER A 141 -4.46 3.26 10.54
CA SER A 141 -3.78 3.68 11.77
C SER A 141 -4.70 3.55 12.99
N SER A 142 -5.99 3.86 12.85
CA SER A 142 -6.96 3.70 13.93
C SER A 142 -7.14 2.24 14.34
N ALA A 143 -7.18 1.32 13.37
CA ALA A 143 -7.26 -0.12 13.63
C ALA A 143 -5.99 -0.66 14.31
N ILE A 144 -4.81 -0.17 13.90
CA ILE A 144 -3.52 -0.49 14.55
C ILE A 144 -3.50 0.02 15.99
N CYS A 145 -3.95 1.25 16.24
CA CYS A 145 -4.00 1.83 17.58
C CYS A 145 -4.94 1.02 18.50
N GLN A 146 -6.11 0.62 17.99
CA GLN A 146 -7.02 -0.27 18.71
C GLN A 146 -6.31 -1.58 19.07
N LEU A 147 -5.56 -2.20 18.15
CA LEU A 147 -4.79 -3.43 18.38
C LEU A 147 -3.72 -3.32 19.47
N VAL A 148 -3.00 -2.19 19.51
CA VAL A 148 -1.97 -1.94 20.52
C VAL A 148 -2.58 -1.77 21.92
N LEU A 149 -3.69 -1.03 22.03
CA LEU A 149 -4.33 -0.74 23.31
C LEU A 149 -4.88 -2.00 24.00
N SER A 150 -5.32 -2.98 23.22
CA SER A 150 -6.00 -4.19 23.72
C SER A 150 -5.09 -5.40 23.98
N ASN A 151 -4.01 -5.59 23.21
CA ASN A 151 -3.15 -6.79 23.30
C ASN A 151 -1.80 -6.55 23.98
N GLY A 152 -1.54 -5.32 24.43
CA GLY A 152 -0.25 -4.96 25.04
C GLY A 152 0.93 -5.16 24.09
N HIS A 153 2.14 -5.27 24.65
CA HIS A 153 3.39 -5.22 23.87
C HIS A 153 3.76 -6.52 23.13
N ALA A 154 3.00 -7.61 23.28
CA ALA A 154 3.36 -8.95 22.79
C ALA A 154 3.57 -9.05 21.27
N HIS A 155 2.98 -8.14 20.50
CA HIS A 155 3.11 -8.09 19.03
C HIS A 155 3.69 -6.77 18.51
N SER A 156 4.28 -5.94 19.37
CA SER A 156 4.68 -4.55 19.03
C SER A 156 5.64 -4.47 17.83
N LEU A 157 6.59 -5.40 17.71
CA LEU A 157 7.57 -5.42 16.61
C LEU A 157 6.91 -5.69 15.25
N ARG A 158 5.99 -6.67 15.17
CA ARG A 158 5.26 -6.97 13.92
C ARG A 158 4.30 -5.84 13.56
N LEU A 159 3.62 -5.27 14.55
CA LEU A 159 2.80 -4.08 14.40
C LEU A 159 3.58 -2.87 13.91
N LEU A 160 4.82 -2.67 14.39
CA LEU A 160 5.70 -1.61 13.92
C LEU A 160 6.10 -1.80 12.45
N VAL A 161 6.36 -3.04 12.03
CA VAL A 161 6.58 -3.37 10.61
C VAL A 161 5.34 -3.08 9.76
N ILE A 162 4.14 -3.46 10.23
CA ILE A 162 2.88 -3.16 9.55
C ILE A 162 2.65 -1.63 9.46
N LEU A 163 2.87 -0.91 10.55
CA LEU A 163 2.68 0.54 10.64
C LEU A 163 3.65 1.29 9.73
N SER A 164 4.92 0.87 9.70
CA SER A 164 5.94 1.46 8.85
C SER A 164 5.67 1.20 7.36
N LEU A 165 5.45 -0.07 6.99
CA LEU A 165 5.23 -0.47 5.59
C LEU A 165 3.87 -0.08 5.02
N GLY A 166 2.86 0.17 5.87
CA GLY A 166 1.54 0.63 5.43
C GLY A 166 1.39 2.14 5.62
N PRO A 167 0.81 2.58 6.76
CA PRO A 167 0.46 3.98 7.00
C PRO A 167 1.61 4.99 6.82
N VAL A 168 2.79 4.72 7.38
CA VAL A 168 3.91 5.67 7.35
C VAL A 168 4.45 5.86 5.93
N CYS A 169 4.74 4.75 5.23
CA CYS A 169 5.13 4.80 3.82
C CYS A 169 4.07 5.50 2.96
N GLN A 170 2.79 5.24 3.20
CA GLN A 170 1.68 5.87 2.48
C GLN A 170 1.68 7.40 2.64
N VAL A 171 1.84 7.91 3.86
CA VAL A 171 1.91 9.36 4.12
C VAL A 171 3.15 9.99 3.48
N LEU A 172 4.31 9.34 3.59
CA LEU A 172 5.55 9.86 3.00
C LEU A 172 5.42 10.00 1.47
N LEU A 173 4.82 9.02 0.80
CA LEU A 173 4.60 9.05 -0.64
C LEU A 173 3.59 10.13 -1.04
N VAL A 174 2.50 10.25 -0.28
CA VAL A 174 1.47 11.30 -0.46
C VAL A 174 2.08 12.69 -0.29
N CYS A 175 2.82 12.94 0.79
CA CYS A 175 3.49 14.21 1.05
C CYS A 175 4.50 14.54 -0.05
N ARG A 176 5.30 13.55 -0.49
CA ARG A 176 6.26 13.72 -1.56
C ARG A 176 5.59 14.11 -2.88
N LEU A 177 4.50 13.43 -3.24
CA LEU A 177 3.74 13.77 -4.45
C LEU A 177 3.13 15.17 -4.34
N LEU A 178 2.53 15.53 -3.20
CA LEU A 178 1.97 16.86 -2.95
C LEU A 178 3.00 17.97 -3.11
N VAL A 179 4.18 17.82 -2.49
CA VAL A 179 5.27 18.79 -2.61
C VAL A 179 5.72 18.93 -4.06
N ARG A 180 5.82 17.82 -4.81
CA ARG A 180 6.23 17.88 -6.22
C ARG A 180 5.16 18.46 -7.13
N MET A 181 3.88 18.17 -6.90
CA MET A 181 2.77 18.80 -7.63
C MET A 181 2.76 20.30 -7.38
N TRP A 182 2.93 20.72 -6.13
CA TRP A 182 3.07 22.13 -5.77
C TRP A 182 4.25 22.76 -6.52
N LEU A 183 5.47 22.28 -6.31
CA LEU A 183 6.67 22.83 -6.98
C LEU A 183 6.56 22.83 -8.52
N SER A 184 5.98 21.78 -9.12
CA SER A 184 5.79 21.71 -10.56
C SER A 184 4.72 22.68 -11.09
N GLN A 185 3.75 23.11 -10.27
CA GLN A 185 2.83 24.19 -10.62
C GLN A 185 3.51 25.56 -10.50
N TRP A 186 4.41 25.74 -9.54
CA TRP A 186 5.20 26.97 -9.37
C TRP A 186 6.29 27.17 -10.44
N ILE A 187 6.80 26.10 -11.07
CA ILE A 187 7.82 26.19 -12.15
C ILE A 187 7.22 26.61 -13.51
N VAL A 188 5.90 26.73 -13.61
CA VAL A 188 5.18 27.05 -14.87
C VAL A 188 4.43 28.40 -14.78
N VAL A 189 4.69 29.20 -13.73
CA VAL A 189 4.29 30.62 -13.66
C VAL A 189 5.51 31.48 -13.95
#